data_AF-A0A1V6IAC1-F1
#
_entry.id   AF-A0A1V6IAC1-F1
#
_cell.length_a   1.000
_cell.length_b   1.000
_cell.length_c   1.000
_cell.angle_alpha   90.00
_cell.angle_beta   90.00
_cell.angle_gamma   90.00
#
_symmetry.space_group_name_H-M   'P 1'
#
loop_
_entity.id
_entity.type
_entity.pdbx_description
1 polymer ?
#
loop_
_entity_poly.entity_id
_entity_poly.type
_entity_poly.pdbx_seq_one_letter_code
_entity_poly.pdbx_strand_id
1 'polypeptide(L)' 'MVINAQSCKGLEFEIVFLADIDQHYCNSTPTVKDQKKRLFYVMVARAREKVIMLKNADNVHCPIDAILPNNPDIIETRR' A
#
# COMPACT_ATOMS: atom_id res chain seq x y z
N MET A 1 -17.03 -3.43 -1.74
CA MET A 1 -16.51 -4.02 -3.00
C MET A 1 -15.10 -4.52 -2.73
N VAL A 2 -14.74 -5.71 -3.22
CA VAL A 2 -13.38 -6.27 -3.09
C VAL A 2 -12.81 -6.46 -4.49
N ILE A 3 -11.65 -5.88 -4.74
CA ILE A 3 -10.97 -5.94 -6.05
C ILE A 3 -9.47 -6.07 -5.85
N ASN A 4 -8.80 -6.65 -6.84
CA ASN A 4 -7.34 -6.72 -6.85
C ASN A 4 -6.71 -5.42 -7.40
N ALA A 5 -5.40 -5.31 -7.23
CA ALA A 5 -4.63 -4.12 -7.64
C ALA A 5 -4.64 -3.84 -9.16
N GLN A 6 -4.83 -4.87 -10.01
CA GLN A 6 -4.85 -4.69 -11.47
C GLN A 6 -6.21 -4.19 -11.97
N SER A 7 -7.29 -4.56 -11.30
CA SER A 7 -8.66 -4.20 -11.66
C SER A 7 -9.11 -2.84 -11.11
N CYS A 8 -8.32 -2.21 -10.24
CA CYS A 8 -8.70 -0.94 -9.61
C CYS A 8 -8.40 0.32 -10.45
N LYS A 9 -7.66 0.17 -11.56
CA LYS A 9 -7.26 1.30 -12.40
C LYS A 9 -8.48 2.00 -13.01
N GLY A 10 -8.59 3.31 -12.79
CA GLY A 10 -9.71 4.13 -13.30
C GLY A 10 -10.95 4.15 -12.39
N LEU A 11 -10.91 3.47 -11.25
CA LEU A 11 -11.95 3.54 -10.23
C LEU A 11 -11.59 4.55 -9.14
N GLU A 12 -12.59 5.04 -8.41
CA GLU A 12 -12.41 5.95 -7.28
C GLU A 12 -13.40 5.60 -6.16
N PHE A 13 -12.96 5.76 -4.92
CA PHE A 13 -13.72 5.45 -3.71
C PHE A 13 -13.44 6.50 -2.65
N GLU A 14 -14.39 6.78 -1.77
CA GLU A 14 -14.17 7.70 -0.63
C GLU A 14 -13.06 7.17 0.28
N ILE A 15 -13.15 5.88 0.64
CA ILE A 15 -12.20 5.19 1.51
C ILE A 15 -11.70 3.93 0.82
N VAL A 16 -10.39 3.68 0.87
CA VAL A 16 -9.75 2.46 0.35
C VAL A 16 -9.03 1.74 1.48
N PHE A 17 -9.27 0.44 1.56
CA PHE A 17 -8.53 -0.48 2.43
C PHE A 17 -7.54 -1.29 1.58
N LEU A 18 -6.25 -1.18 1.89
CA LEU A 18 -5.20 -2.03 1.32
C LEU A 18 -4.90 -3.13 2.32
N ALA A 19 -5.39 -4.33 2.06
CA ALA A 19 -5.16 -5.50 2.91
C ALA A 19 -3.80 -6.14 2.63
N ASP A 20 -3.26 -6.84 3.63
CA ASP A 20 -2.10 -7.71 3.52
C ASP A 20 -0.86 -7.05 2.89
N ILE A 21 -0.59 -5.78 3.23
CA ILE A 21 0.51 -5.03 2.60
C ILE A 21 1.88 -5.68 2.87
N ASP A 22 1.99 -6.42 3.98
CA ASP A 22 3.18 -7.17 4.39
C ASP A 22 3.46 -8.40 3.50
N GLN A 23 2.48 -8.88 2.73
CA GLN A 23 2.68 -10.01 1.81
C GLN A 23 3.35 -9.59 0.48
N HIS A 24 3.54 -8.30 0.23
CA HIS A 24 4.22 -7.85 -0.98
C HIS A 24 5.74 -7.93 -0.87
N TYR A 25 6.37 -8.60 -1.83
CA TYR A 25 7.83 -8.66 -1.91
C TYR A 25 8.43 -7.35 -2.46
N CYS A 26 9.38 -6.75 -1.74
CA CYS A 26 10.01 -5.47 -2.13
C CYS A 26 11.57 -5.51 -2.16
N ASN A 27 12.19 -6.68 -1.94
CA ASN A 27 13.62 -6.80 -1.62
C ASN A 27 14.57 -7.19 -2.76
N SER A 28 14.16 -7.14 -4.02
CA SER A 28 14.96 -7.68 -5.11
C SER A 28 15.08 -6.69 -6.26
N THR A 29 16.13 -5.88 -6.24
CA THR A 29 16.53 -4.91 -7.30
C THR A 29 15.75 -3.58 -7.36
N PRO A 30 16.40 -2.48 -7.82
CA PRO A 30 15.75 -1.19 -8.01
C PRO A 30 14.51 -1.25 -8.91
N THR A 31 14.55 -2.08 -9.96
CA THR A 31 13.44 -2.22 -10.92
C THR A 31 12.17 -2.76 -10.26
N VAL A 32 12.29 -3.77 -9.39
CA VAL A 32 11.13 -4.31 -8.66
C VAL A 32 10.60 -3.29 -7.67
N LYS A 33 11.48 -2.54 -7.00
CA LYS A 33 11.08 -1.47 -6.08
C LYS A 33 10.25 -0.41 -6.81
N ASP A 34 10.67 0.00 -8.00
CA ASP A 34 9.95 0.99 -8.80
C ASP A 34 8.60 0.46 -9.32
N GLN A 35 8.54 -0.81 -9.73
CA GLN A 35 7.27 -1.45 -10.10
C GLN A 35 6.29 -1.49 -8.93
N LYS A 36 6.78 -1.81 -7.71
CA LYS A 36 5.94 -1.81 -6.50
C LYS A 36 5.48 -0.41 -6.11
N LYS A 37 6.36 0.60 -6.21
CA LYS A 37 5.96 2.01 -6.01
C LYS A 37 4.83 2.41 -6.96
N ARG A 38 4.93 2.08 -8.25
CA ARG A 38 3.86 2.37 -9.23
C ARG A 38 2.56 1.65 -8.90
N LEU A 39 2.64 0.39 -8.49
CA LEU A 39 1.47 -0.39 -8.08
C LEU A 39 0.77 0.24 -6.86
N PHE A 40 1.54 0.54 -5.81
CA PHE A 40 1.01 1.19 -4.60
C PHE A 40 0.48 2.59 -4.88
N TYR A 41 1.15 3.36 -5.75
CA TYR A 41 0.65 4.66 -6.19
C TYR A 41 -0.75 4.53 -6.82
N VAL A 42 -0.95 3.57 -7.74
CA VAL A 42 -2.27 3.34 -8.35
C VAL A 42 -3.31 3.03 -7.28
N MET A 43 -3.01 2.11 -6.36
CA MET A 43 -3.92 1.68 -5.29
C MET A 43 -4.28 2.82 -4.32
N VAL A 44 -3.29 3.57 -3.84
CA VAL A 44 -3.47 4.71 -2.93
C VAL A 44 -4.28 5.81 -3.62
N ALA A 45 -3.98 6.11 -4.88
CA ALA A 45 -4.67 7.15 -5.66
C ALA A 45 -6.13 6.81 -5.99
N ARG A 46 -6.66 5.65 -5.59
CA ARG A 46 -8.10 5.34 -5.74
C ARG A 46 -8.93 5.92 -4.59
N ALA A 47 -8.30 6.29 -3.46
CA ALA A 47 -9.00 6.95 -2.37
C ALA A 47 -9.12 8.44 -2.61
N ARG A 48 -10.31 8.98 -2.40
CA ARG A 48 -10.57 10.42 -2.43
C ARG A 48 -10.29 11.09 -1.09
N GLU A 49 -10.58 10.39 0.01
CA GLU A 49 -10.44 10.96 1.36
C GLU A 49 -9.42 10.21 2.22
N LYS A 50 -9.51 8.87 2.28
CA LYS A 50 -8.72 8.09 3.23
C LYS A 50 -8.23 6.76 2.67
N VAL A 51 -6.95 6.47 2.93
CA VAL A 51 -6.37 5.15 2.74
C VAL A 51 -6.09 4.53 4.10
N ILE A 52 -6.53 3.30 4.29
CA ILE A 52 -6.22 2.48 5.46
C ILE A 52 -5.42 1.28 4.97
N MET A 53 -4.20 1.12 5.46
CA MET A 53 -3.34 0.00 5.11
C MET A 53 -3.29 -0.98 6.28
N LEU A 54 -3.54 -2.24 6.00
CA LEU A 54 -3.58 -3.31 6.99
C LEU A 54 -2.38 -4.22 6.76
N LYS A 55 -1.69 -4.55 7.84
CA LYS A 55 -0.66 -5.58 7.87
C LYS A 55 -0.92 -6.57 8.98
N ASN A 56 -0.43 -7.80 8.80
CA ASN A 56 -0.48 -8.78 9.87
C ASN A 56 0.41 -8.32 11.05
N ALA A 57 -0.14 -8.36 12.28
CA ALA A 57 0.56 -7.97 13.49
C ALA A 57 1.73 -8.91 13.84
N ASP A 58 1.64 -10.17 13.45
CA ASP A 58 2.67 -11.18 13.70
C ASP A 58 3.90 -10.99 12.79
N ASN A 59 3.75 -10.27 11.68
CA ASN A 59 4.84 -9.99 10.76
C ASN A 59 5.68 -8.80 11.25
N VAL A 60 6.80 -9.13 11.88
CA VAL A 60 7.80 -8.17 12.40
C VAL A 60 8.36 -7.28 11.29
N HIS A 61 8.45 -7.79 10.06
CA HIS A 61 8.98 -7.05 8.91
C HIS A 61 7.93 -6.93 7.80
N CYS A 62 7.58 -5.69 7.46
CA CYS A 62 6.73 -5.37 6.31
C CYS A 62 7.62 -4.86 5.17
N PRO A 63 7.80 -5.60 4.06
CA PRO A 63 8.73 -5.20 3.01
C PRO A 63 8.36 -3.87 2.34
N ILE A 64 7.08 -3.50 2.42
CA ILE A 64 6.55 -2.25 1.88
C ILE A 64 6.99 -1.02 2.70
N ASP A 65 7.48 -1.19 3.93
CA ASP A 65 8.07 -0.10 4.71
C ASP A 65 9.27 0.55 3.97
N ALA A 66 9.92 -0.17 3.05
CA ALA A 66 11.00 0.36 2.21
C ALA A 66 10.55 1.39 1.15
N ILE A 67 9.25 1.48 0.87
CA ILE A 67 8.66 2.42 -0.11
C ILE A 67 7.67 3.40 0.52
N LEU A 68 7.16 3.12 1.73
CA LEU A 68 6.27 4.02 2.43
C LEU A 68 7.02 5.27 2.93
N PRO A 69 6.36 6.44 2.95
CA PRO A 69 6.92 7.61 3.60
C PRO A 69 7.05 7.36 5.11
N ASN A 70 8.19 7.73 5.69
CA ASN A 70 8.43 7.65 7.13
C ASN A 70 8.06 8.96 7.86
N ASN A 71 7.03 9.66 7.37
CA ASN A 71 6.58 10.93 7.93
C ASN A 71 5.25 10.73 8.69
N PRO A 72 5.20 10.99 10.01
CA PRO A 72 3.97 10.85 10.79
C PRO A 72 2.85 11.82 10.38
N ASP A 73 3.17 12.93 9.71
CA ASP A 73 2.17 13.86 9.16
C ASP A 73 1.45 13.28 7.94
N ILE A 74 2.01 12.22 7.33
CA ILE A 74 1.47 11.54 6.15
C ILE A 74 0.86 10.19 6.53
N ILE A 75 1.51 9.44 7.43
CA ILE A 75 1.06 8.11 7.86
C ILE A 75 0.96 8.06 9.38
N GLU A 76 -0.26 7.84 9.87
CA GLU A 76 -0.51 7.51 11.26
C GLU A 76 -0.45 5.99 11.44
N THR A 77 0.41 5.50 12.35
CA THR A 77 0.46 4.08 12.71
C THR A 77 -0.35 3.84 13.98
N ARG A 78 -1.38 2.99 13.88
CA ARG A 78 -2.15 2.51 15.03
C ARG A 78 -1.78 1.05 15.31
N ARG A 79 -1.53 0.72 16.58
CA ARG A 79 -1.28 -0.63 17.08
C ARG A 79 -2.49 -1.13 17.84
#